data_AF-A0A948UT14-F1
#
_entry.id   AF-A0A948UT14-F1
#
_cell.length_a   1.000
_cell.length_b   1.000
_cell.length_c   1.000
_cell.angle_alpha   90.00
_cell.angle_beta   90.00
_cell.angle_gamma   90.00
#
_symmetry.space_group_name_H-M   'P 1'
#
loop_
_entity.id
_entity.type
_entity.pdbx_description
1 polymer ?
#
loop_
_entity_poly.entity_id
_entity_poly.type
_entity_poly.pdbx_seq_one_letter_code
_entity_poly.pdbx_strand_id
1 'polypeptide(L)'
;MNKENRLKELIIPILISVIGLVGGLSGVYLGTSLDSNSKKEASQLAYKQEIIQQRIKIIDRTATIYGKAPGISDIWKIYLNQPEGSNEQIETSKILAEYNAEFNAVINLSNIYFGPETREAIKMMADKKSPWWNKDSDLVSKYLGVMASELKYGLE
;
A
#
# COMPACT_ATOMS: atom_id res chain seq x y z
N MET A 1 -34.39 16.61 -68.84
CA MET A 1 -33.51 16.15 -67.74
C MET A 1 -34.28 15.11 -66.93
N ASN A 2 -33.84 13.85 -66.95
CA ASN A 2 -34.65 12.70 -66.55
C ASN A 2 -34.81 12.63 -65.02
N LYS A 3 -36.03 12.38 -64.50
CA LYS A 3 -36.33 12.35 -63.05
C LYS A 3 -35.43 11.36 -62.28
N GLU A 4 -35.02 10.29 -62.94
CA GLU A 4 -34.07 9.29 -62.41
C GLU A 4 -32.69 9.86 -62.04
N ASN A 5 -32.15 10.79 -62.84
CA ASN A 5 -30.83 11.38 -62.56
C ASN A 5 -30.88 12.30 -61.35
N ARG A 6 -31.97 13.09 -61.18
CA ARG A 6 -32.14 13.93 -59.98
C ARG A 6 -32.32 13.11 -58.71
N LEU A 7 -32.98 11.96 -58.79
CA LEU A 7 -33.15 11.07 -57.64
C LEU A 7 -31.81 10.45 -57.21
N LYS A 8 -30.99 10.00 -58.17
CA LYS A 8 -29.65 9.45 -57.91
C LYS A 8 -28.68 10.52 -57.39
N GLU A 9 -28.72 11.73 -57.95
CA GLU A 9 -27.92 12.88 -57.49
C GLU A 9 -28.25 13.31 -56.05
N LEU A 10 -29.48 13.06 -55.58
CA LEU A 10 -29.89 13.40 -54.21
C LEU A 10 -29.66 12.25 -53.21
N ILE A 11 -29.88 11.00 -53.62
CA ILE A 11 -29.78 9.83 -52.73
C ILE A 11 -28.31 9.48 -52.41
N ILE A 12 -27.39 9.61 -53.37
CA ILE A 12 -25.98 9.25 -53.18
C ILE A 12 -25.30 10.12 -52.10
N PRO A 13 -25.41 11.47 -52.12
CA PRO A 13 -24.83 12.32 -51.07
C PRO A 13 -25.44 12.06 -49.69
N ILE A 14 -26.74 11.77 -49.63
CA ILE A 14 -27.43 11.44 -48.39
C ILE A 14 -26.86 10.14 -47.80
N LEU A 15 -26.70 9.09 -48.61
CA LEU A 15 -26.10 7.83 -48.17
C LEU A 15 -24.66 8.02 -47.67
N ILE A 16 -23.83 8.77 -48.39
CA ILE A 16 -22.45 9.09 -47.98
C ILE A 16 -22.45 9.85 -46.65
N SER A 17 -23.37 10.79 -46.46
CA SER A 17 -23.50 11.58 -45.23
C SER A 17 -23.92 10.72 -44.05
N VAL A 18 -24.85 9.77 -44.26
CA VAL A 18 -25.28 8.82 -43.23
C VAL A 18 -24.15 7.86 -42.86
N ILE A 19 -23.40 7.35 -43.84
CA ILE A 19 -22.24 6.49 -43.60
C ILE A 19 -21.16 7.26 -42.81
N GLY A 20 -20.89 8.52 -43.18
CA GLY A 20 -19.97 9.38 -42.45
C GLY A 20 -20.41 9.66 -41.01
N LEU A 21 -21.72 9.90 -40.80
CA LEU A 21 -22.30 10.07 -39.46
C LEU A 21 -22.17 8.81 -38.61
N VAL A 22 -22.52 7.65 -39.15
CA VAL A 22 -22.43 6.36 -38.45
C VAL A 22 -20.97 6.02 -38.13
N GLY A 23 -20.06 6.23 -39.08
CA GLY A 23 -18.61 6.02 -38.87
C GLY A 23 -18.03 6.95 -37.81
N GLY A 24 -18.37 8.25 -37.86
CA GLY A 24 -17.93 9.23 -36.87
C GLY A 24 -18.44 8.94 -35.46
N LEU A 25 -19.74 8.64 -35.31
CA LEU A 25 -20.34 8.30 -34.02
C LEU A 25 -19.78 6.98 -33.46
N SER A 26 -19.59 5.97 -34.31
CA SER A 26 -19.00 4.69 -33.90
C SER A 26 -17.53 4.86 -33.47
N GLY A 27 -16.75 5.68 -34.18
CA GLY A 27 -15.37 5.99 -33.81
C GLY A 27 -15.26 6.72 -32.48
N VAL A 28 -16.14 7.69 -32.21
CA VAL A 28 -16.19 8.39 -30.91
C VAL A 28 -16.62 7.43 -29.79
N TYR A 29 -17.61 6.57 -30.02
CA TYR A 29 -18.05 5.59 -29.03
C TYR A 29 -16.95 4.57 -28.69
N LEU A 30 -16.28 4.01 -29.70
CA LEU A 30 -15.17 3.08 -29.50
C LEU A 30 -13.96 3.76 -28.86
N GLY A 31 -13.60 4.96 -29.30
CA GLY A 31 -12.49 5.73 -28.73
C GLY A 31 -12.73 6.08 -27.26
N THR A 32 -13.95 6.49 -26.90
CA THR A 32 -14.30 6.78 -25.49
C THR A 32 -14.35 5.52 -24.63
N SER A 33 -14.84 4.40 -25.17
CA SER A 33 -14.83 3.11 -24.45
C SER A 33 -13.41 2.62 -24.18
N LEU A 34 -12.54 2.63 -25.20
CA LEU A 34 -11.13 2.22 -25.08
C LEU A 34 -10.35 3.14 -24.12
N ASP A 35 -10.54 4.45 -24.23
CA ASP A 35 -9.91 5.43 -23.32
C ASP A 35 -10.42 5.27 -21.87
N SER A 36 -11.71 4.96 -21.69
CA SER A 36 -12.25 4.71 -20.35
C SER A 36 -11.68 3.42 -19.73
N ASN A 37 -11.48 2.37 -20.53
CA ASN A 37 -10.93 1.10 -20.06
C ASN A 37 -9.44 1.24 -19.75
N SER A 38 -8.66 1.89 -20.62
CA SER A 38 -7.23 2.13 -20.38
C SER A 38 -6.99 2.99 -19.13
N LYS A 39 -7.82 4.01 -18.90
CA LYS A 39 -7.76 4.82 -17.68
C LYS A 39 -8.09 4.01 -16.43
N LYS A 40 -9.09 3.14 -16.48
CA LYS A 40 -9.43 2.25 -15.35
C LYS A 40 -8.29 1.29 -15.04
N GLU A 41 -7.71 0.66 -16.06
CA GLU A 41 -6.55 -0.23 -15.91
C GLU A 41 -5.35 0.51 -15.33
N ALA A 42 -5.04 1.71 -15.84
CA ALA A 42 -3.97 2.55 -15.33
C ALA A 42 -4.19 2.95 -13.86
N SER A 43 -5.42 3.34 -13.49
CA SER A 43 -5.76 3.66 -12.09
C SER A 43 -5.66 2.45 -11.18
N GLN A 44 -6.10 1.26 -11.62
CA GLN A 44 -5.95 0.04 -10.84
C GLN A 44 -4.48 -0.34 -10.65
N LEU A 45 -3.66 -0.22 -11.69
CA LEU A 45 -2.23 -0.47 -11.60
C LEU A 45 -1.54 0.50 -10.65
N ALA A 46 -1.86 1.80 -10.75
CA ALA A 46 -1.35 2.83 -9.85
C ALA A 46 -1.72 2.53 -8.38
N TYR A 47 -2.97 2.16 -8.12
CA TYR A 47 -3.42 1.75 -6.80
C TYR A 47 -2.66 0.53 -6.27
N LYS A 48 -2.53 -0.54 -7.08
CA LYS A 48 -1.75 -1.73 -6.70
C LYS A 48 -0.30 -1.37 -6.37
N GLN A 49 0.31 -0.50 -7.17
CA GLN A 49 1.68 -0.03 -6.96
C GLN A 49 1.80 0.79 -5.67
N GLU A 50 0.84 1.67 -5.37
CA GLU A 50 0.82 2.44 -4.12
C GLU A 50 0.74 1.55 -2.89
N ILE A 51 -0.13 0.53 -2.89
CA ILE A 51 -0.22 -0.43 -1.78
C ILE A 51 1.10 -1.18 -1.59
N ILE A 52 1.74 -1.64 -2.67
CA ILE A 52 3.04 -2.31 -2.59
C ILE A 52 4.10 -1.37 -2.00
N GLN A 53 4.14 -0.11 -2.41
CA GLN A 53 5.09 0.87 -1.87
C GLN A 53 4.87 1.14 -0.38
N GLN A 54 3.61 1.24 0.07
CA GLN A 54 3.31 1.37 1.50
C GLN A 54 3.77 0.14 2.28
N ARG A 55 3.54 -1.07 1.76
CA ARG A 55 4.01 -2.32 2.39
C ARG A 55 5.54 -2.35 2.51
N ILE A 56 6.27 -1.99 1.46
CA ILE A 56 7.75 -1.89 1.50
C ILE A 56 8.19 -0.91 2.59
N LYS A 57 7.56 0.27 2.66
CA LYS A 57 7.88 1.27 3.70
C LYS A 57 7.62 0.74 5.12
N ILE A 58 6.56 -0.04 5.32
CA ILE A 58 6.27 -0.66 6.62
C ILE A 58 7.30 -1.73 6.96
N ILE A 59 7.74 -2.54 5.98
CA ILE A 59 8.83 -3.52 6.17
C ILE A 59 10.13 -2.82 6.58
N ASP A 60 10.51 -1.75 5.89
CA ASP A 60 11.71 -0.97 6.19
C ASP A 60 11.69 -0.37 7.61
N ARG A 61 10.56 0.25 7.97
CA ARG A 61 10.36 0.78 9.34
C ARG A 61 10.39 -0.32 10.39
N THR A 62 9.81 -1.48 10.08
CA THR A 62 9.81 -2.66 10.96
C THR A 62 11.23 -3.18 11.19
N ALA A 63 12.01 -3.34 10.11
CA ALA A 63 13.40 -3.74 10.21
C ALA A 63 14.22 -2.72 11.01
N THR A 64 13.98 -1.43 10.78
CA THR A 64 14.65 -0.34 11.49
C THR A 64 14.35 -0.36 12.99
N ILE A 65 13.09 -0.50 13.41
CA ILE A 65 12.73 -0.48 14.84
C ILE A 65 13.29 -1.71 15.58
N TYR A 66 13.25 -2.89 14.96
CA TYR A 66 13.87 -4.08 15.54
C TYR A 66 15.41 -4.02 15.52
N GLY A 67 16.02 -3.38 14.52
CA GLY A 67 17.46 -3.13 14.50
C GLY A 67 17.94 -2.24 15.66
N LYS A 68 17.06 -1.39 16.21
CA LYS A 68 17.34 -0.56 17.39
C LYS A 68 17.12 -1.28 18.73
N ALA A 69 16.57 -2.49 18.72
CA ALA A 69 16.24 -3.24 19.93
C ALA A 69 17.41 -3.40 20.92
N PRO A 70 18.66 -3.68 20.49
CA PRO A 70 19.80 -3.76 21.41
C PRO A 70 20.04 -2.45 22.16
N GLY A 71 20.00 -1.31 21.47
CA GLY A 71 20.20 0.01 22.08
C GLY A 71 19.07 0.39 23.04
N ILE A 72 17.84 -0.05 22.76
CA ILE A 72 16.70 0.16 23.66
C ILE A 72 16.89 -0.61 24.97
N SER A 73 17.48 -1.80 24.94
CA SER A 73 17.78 -2.54 26.17
C SER A 73 18.74 -1.78 27.07
N ASP A 74 19.68 -1.02 26.53
CA ASP A 74 20.63 -0.24 27.33
C ASP A 74 19.99 1.03 27.87
N ILE A 75 19.19 1.73 27.04
CA ILE A 75 18.38 2.89 27.48
C ILE A 75 17.43 2.49 28.61
N TRP A 76 16.82 1.31 28.52
CA TRP A 76 15.94 0.78 29.56
C TRP A 76 16.67 0.57 30.90
N LYS A 77 17.90 0.03 30.88
CA LYS A 77 18.72 -0.11 32.10
C LYS A 77 19.07 1.24 32.70
N ILE A 78 19.39 2.23 31.87
CA ILE A 78 19.66 3.60 32.33
C ILE A 78 18.40 4.15 33.02
N TYR A 79 17.25 4.10 32.35
CA TYR A 79 15.97 4.56 32.90
C TYR A 79 15.65 3.98 34.29
N LEU A 80 15.87 2.67 34.49
CA LEU A 80 15.60 2.01 35.76
C LEU A 80 16.57 2.38 36.89
N ASN A 81 17.80 2.78 36.56
CA ASN A 81 18.84 3.10 37.54
C ASN A 81 18.85 4.57 37.94
N GLN A 82 18.07 5.42 37.27
CA GLN A 82 18.01 6.85 37.56
C GLN A 82 16.94 7.18 38.63
N PRO A 83 17.19 8.17 39.51
CA PRO A 83 16.19 8.62 40.48
C PRO A 83 14.91 9.10 39.81
N GLU A 84 13.77 8.83 40.46
CA GLU A 84 12.46 9.24 39.95
C GLU A 84 12.38 10.76 39.78
N GLY A 85 11.96 11.20 38.59
CA GLY A 85 11.82 12.63 38.26
C GLY A 85 13.15 13.35 37.98
N SER A 86 14.27 12.64 37.97
CA SER A 86 15.53 13.21 37.50
C SER A 86 15.45 13.57 36.01
N ASN A 87 16.22 14.59 35.58
CA ASN A 87 16.26 15.01 34.18
C ASN A 87 16.65 13.85 33.25
N GLU A 88 17.61 13.01 33.67
CA GLU A 88 18.09 11.87 32.90
C GLU A 88 17.03 10.76 32.77
N GLN A 89 16.24 10.53 33.83
CA GLN A 89 15.10 9.61 33.76
C GLN A 89 14.00 10.15 32.83
N ILE A 90 13.72 11.45 32.86
CA ILE A 90 12.74 12.10 31.98
C ILE A 90 13.19 12.01 30.51
N GLU A 91 14.47 12.24 30.24
CA GLU A 91 15.04 12.17 28.90
C GLU A 91 14.98 10.75 28.33
N THR A 92 15.46 9.76 29.09
CA THR A 92 15.41 8.34 28.68
C THR A 92 13.97 7.84 28.51
N SER A 93 13.04 8.28 29.37
CA SER A 93 11.60 7.99 29.25
C SER A 93 11.01 8.50 27.93
N LYS A 94 11.35 9.73 27.51
CA LYS A 94 10.90 10.29 26.22
C LYS A 94 11.39 9.43 25.05
N ILE A 95 12.66 9.05 25.07
CA ILE A 95 13.25 8.21 24.02
C ILE A 95 12.56 6.84 23.96
N LEU A 96 12.32 6.20 25.12
CA LEU A 96 11.58 4.94 25.19
C LEU A 96 10.14 5.07 24.69
N ALA A 97 9.48 6.20 24.98
CA ALA A 97 8.13 6.48 24.49
C ALA A 97 8.09 6.62 22.97
N GLU A 98 9.08 7.30 22.37
CA GLU A 98 9.21 7.42 20.91
C GLU A 98 9.38 6.06 20.23
N TYR A 99 10.26 5.21 20.77
CA TYR A 99 10.44 3.86 20.23
C TYR A 99 9.20 2.98 20.37
N ASN A 100 8.50 3.08 21.50
CA ASN A 100 7.23 2.38 21.70
C ASN A 100 6.14 2.90 20.75
N ALA A 101 6.09 4.21 20.50
CA ALA A 101 5.15 4.79 19.55
C ALA A 101 5.41 4.27 18.13
N GLU A 102 6.67 4.26 17.69
CA GLU A 102 7.05 3.73 16.38
C GLU A 102 6.75 2.23 16.25
N PHE A 103 7.10 1.44 17.27
CA PHE A 103 6.77 0.01 17.31
C PHE A 103 5.27 -0.23 17.17
N ASN A 104 4.45 0.45 17.96
CA ASN A 104 2.99 0.32 17.87
C ASN A 104 2.45 0.77 16.51
N ALA A 105 3.02 1.83 15.93
CA ALA A 105 2.64 2.31 14.61
C ALA A 105 2.91 1.25 13.53
N VAL A 106 4.09 0.62 13.53
CA VAL A 106 4.40 -0.42 12.52
C VAL A 106 3.56 -1.67 12.71
N ILE A 107 3.26 -2.09 13.94
CA ILE A 107 2.38 -3.24 14.21
C ILE A 107 0.96 -2.96 13.71
N ASN A 108 0.41 -1.78 14.01
CA ASN A 108 -0.94 -1.40 13.55
C ASN A 108 -1.01 -1.30 12.02
N LEU A 109 -0.03 -0.65 11.40
CA LEU A 109 0.03 -0.57 9.94
C LEU A 109 0.19 -1.95 9.31
N SER A 110 0.96 -2.84 9.93
CA SER A 110 1.13 -4.20 9.43
C SER A 110 -0.19 -4.98 9.45
N ASN A 111 -1.00 -4.85 10.51
CA ASN A 111 -2.34 -5.44 10.57
C ASN A 111 -3.29 -4.93 9.47
N ILE A 112 -3.16 -3.65 9.09
CA ILE A 112 -4.00 -3.00 8.07
C ILE A 112 -3.58 -3.42 6.66
N TYR A 113 -2.28 -3.35 6.36
CA TYR A 113 -1.77 -3.46 4.99
C TYR A 113 -1.46 -4.90 4.58
N PHE A 114 -1.20 -5.82 5.52
CA PHE A 114 -0.82 -7.19 5.19
C PHE A 114 -1.94 -8.20 5.47
N GLY A 115 -1.69 -9.44 5.05
CA GLY A 115 -2.62 -10.53 5.07
C GLY A 115 -2.61 -11.33 6.39
N PRO A 116 -3.27 -12.50 6.40
CA PRO A 116 -3.43 -13.31 7.59
C PRO A 116 -2.10 -13.84 8.15
N GLU A 117 -1.10 -14.14 7.32
CA GLU A 117 0.17 -14.71 7.82
C GLU A 117 0.95 -13.68 8.65
N THR A 118 0.97 -12.43 8.20
CA THR A 118 1.57 -11.32 8.97
C THR A 118 0.83 -11.13 10.30
N ARG A 119 -0.51 -11.19 10.30
CA ARG A 119 -1.31 -11.04 11.53
C ARG A 119 -1.06 -12.18 12.52
N GLU A 120 -0.93 -13.41 12.03
CA GLU A 120 -0.58 -14.55 12.89
C GLU A 120 0.84 -14.42 13.45
N ALA A 121 1.81 -13.97 12.65
CA ALA A 121 3.16 -13.70 13.15
C ALA A 121 3.17 -12.61 14.24
N ILE A 122 2.37 -11.55 14.09
CA ILE A 122 2.19 -10.53 15.15
C ILE A 122 1.65 -11.15 16.43
N LYS A 123 0.63 -12.02 16.33
CA LYS A 123 0.06 -12.72 17.51
C LYS A 123 1.09 -13.60 18.20
N MET A 124 1.92 -14.31 17.44
CA MET A 124 3.00 -15.14 18.00
C MET A 124 4.02 -14.31 18.79
N MET A 125 4.26 -13.05 18.39
CA MET A 125 5.15 -12.13 19.10
C MET A 125 4.49 -11.40 20.29
N ALA A 126 3.16 -11.42 20.40
CA ALA A 126 2.39 -10.63 21.37
C ALA A 126 2.49 -11.10 22.84
N ASP A 127 3.42 -12.00 23.16
CA ASP A 127 3.66 -12.44 24.54
C ASP A 127 3.93 -11.25 25.48
N LYS A 128 3.14 -11.15 26.55
CA LYS A 128 3.22 -10.08 27.56
C LYS A 128 4.39 -10.23 28.52
N LYS A 129 5.07 -11.38 28.53
CA LYS A 129 6.14 -11.67 29.50
C LYS A 129 7.45 -10.93 29.25
N SER A 130 7.69 -10.47 28.01
CA SER A 130 8.93 -9.79 27.62
C SER A 130 8.60 -8.58 26.76
N PRO A 131 9.31 -7.44 26.95
CA PRO A 131 9.16 -6.30 26.06
C PRO A 131 9.52 -6.66 24.61
N TRP A 132 8.98 -5.90 23.66
CA TRP A 132 9.13 -6.21 22.24
C TRP A 132 10.58 -6.17 21.74
N TRP A 133 11.45 -5.40 22.40
CA TRP A 133 12.88 -5.32 22.07
C TRP A 133 13.71 -6.50 22.61
N ASN A 134 13.07 -7.46 23.29
CA ASN A 134 13.72 -8.66 23.83
C ASN A 134 12.99 -9.93 23.36
N LYS A 135 12.58 -9.92 22.10
CA LYS A 135 11.95 -11.07 21.42
C LYS A 135 13.01 -11.90 20.72
N ASP A 136 12.69 -13.17 20.51
CA ASP A 136 13.52 -14.10 19.76
C ASP A 136 13.78 -13.57 18.34
N SER A 137 15.04 -13.56 17.91
CA SER A 137 15.44 -13.11 16.57
C SER A 137 14.75 -13.92 15.48
N ASP A 138 14.51 -15.21 15.70
CA ASP A 138 13.87 -16.09 14.72
C ASP A 138 12.40 -15.71 14.52
N LEU A 139 11.72 -15.27 15.58
CA LEU A 139 10.34 -14.76 15.48
C LEU A 139 10.29 -13.44 14.72
N VAL A 140 11.26 -12.54 14.94
CA VAL A 140 11.36 -11.27 14.21
C VAL A 140 11.68 -11.51 12.74
N SER A 141 12.63 -12.40 12.43
CA SER A 141 12.96 -12.77 11.05
C SER A 141 11.78 -13.44 10.34
N LYS A 142 11.04 -14.31 11.04
CA LYS A 142 9.80 -14.90 10.51
C LYS A 142 8.77 -13.83 10.21
N TYR A 143 8.59 -12.86 11.10
CA TYR A 143 7.67 -11.73 10.89
C TYR A 143 8.02 -10.91 9.64
N LEU A 144 9.28 -10.51 9.49
CA LEU A 144 9.74 -9.80 8.28
C LEU A 144 9.60 -10.67 7.02
N GLY A 145 9.85 -11.97 7.13
CA GLY A 145 9.69 -12.93 6.04
C GLY A 145 8.24 -13.04 5.54
N VAL A 146 7.26 -13.13 6.44
CA VAL A 146 5.84 -13.18 6.04
C VAL A 146 5.33 -11.85 5.50
N MET A 147 5.85 -10.71 5.99
CA MET A 147 5.53 -9.42 5.38
C MET A 147 6.04 -9.37 3.93
N ALA A 148 7.25 -9.88 3.68
CA ALA A 148 7.81 -9.93 2.33
C ALA A 148 7.01 -10.87 1.39
N SER A 149 6.55 -12.02 1.87
CA SER A 149 5.71 -12.94 1.08
C SER A 149 4.34 -12.33 0.75
N GLU A 150 3.77 -11.54 1.67
CA GLU A 150 2.45 -10.91 1.51
C GLU A 150 2.48 -9.55 0.78
N LEU A 151 3.59 -9.16 0.15
CA LEU A 151 3.71 -7.90 -0.60
C LEU A 151 2.60 -7.71 -1.65
N LYS A 152 2.16 -8.80 -2.28
CA LYS A 152 1.09 -8.79 -3.31
C LYS A 152 -0.26 -9.33 -2.81
N TYR A 153 -0.39 -9.64 -1.52
CA TYR A 153 -1.62 -10.20 -0.95
C TYR A 153 -2.83 -9.31 -1.26
N GLY A 154 -3.89 -9.90 -1.82
CA GLY A 154 -5.13 -9.20 -2.17
C GLY A 154 -5.03 -8.19 -3.33
N LEU A 155 -3.93 -8.23 -4.10
CA LEU A 155 -3.70 -7.35 -5.26
C LEU A 155 -3.74 -8.10 -6.60
N GLU A 156 -4.03 -9.39 -6.59
CA GLU A 156 -4.19 -10.20 -7.81
C GLU A 156 -5.64 -10.10 -8.32
#